data_AF-A0A2D4G1V2-F1
#
_entry.id   AF-A0A2D4G1V2-F1
#
_cell.length_a   1.000
_cell.length_b   1.000
_cell.length_c   1.000
_cell.angle_alpha   90.00
_cell.angle_beta   90.00
_cell.angle_gamma   90.00
#
_symmetry.space_group_name_H-M   'P 1'
#
loop_
_entity.id
_entity.type
_entity.pdbx_description
1 polymer ?
#
loop_
_entity_poly.entity_id
_entity_poly.type
_entity_poly.pdbx_seq_one_letter_code
_entity_poly.pdbx_strand_id
1 'polypeptide(L)'
;IEITIYKDDECVLASNSHRAKWKVISPSGNEAMVPSVCFTIPPPNKEAIDTANRIEQQYQNVLALWHESHINLKSVVSWHYLTTEIETVRASNVASIKTLLPGEHQQVLSNLQSRFDDFLEDSQESKIFSVADIAQLEREVNVCKQYYQELLKSAEREEHEESVYNLYISEVRNIRLRLENCEDRLIRQIRTPLERDDLPESVFRISEQEKLKKELDRLKDDLETITDKCNDFFSQAAGSPSVPTLRSELNLVIQNMNQVYSMSSIYIEKLKTVNLVLKNTQGAEALVKQYETKLCEEDPLTADKSNIENLMGTLKQWRSEVDEKREVFHSLEDELQKAKAISDQMFKTHKERDLDFDWHKEKADQLTERWQNVHSQIENRLVSLKTVDKTKLSSRVYKIISLHDTVQSRCAMMRP
;
A
#
# COMPACT_ATOMS: atom_id res chain seq x y z
N ILE A 1 40.39 72.22 -86.16
CA ILE A 1 40.25 73.20 -85.07
C ILE A 1 41.67 73.59 -84.68
N GLU A 2 42.01 74.86 -84.85
CA GLU A 2 43.32 75.40 -84.49
C GLU A 2 43.20 75.87 -83.02
N ILE A 3 44.02 75.31 -82.12
CA ILE A 3 44.08 75.75 -80.73
C ILE A 3 45.35 76.55 -80.52
N THR A 4 45.18 77.73 -79.91
CA THR A 4 46.28 78.60 -79.50
C THR A 4 46.45 78.50 -78.00
N ILE A 5 47.66 78.14 -77.56
CA ILE A 5 48.04 78.05 -76.16
C ILE A 5 49.15 79.08 -75.93
N TYR A 6 48.98 79.90 -74.90
CA TYR A 6 49.92 80.93 -74.53
C TYR A 6 50.86 80.46 -73.42
N LYS A 7 51.96 81.19 -73.26
CA LYS A 7 52.89 80.97 -72.16
C LYS A 7 52.14 81.24 -70.84
N ASP A 8 52.31 80.34 -69.87
CA ASP A 8 51.67 80.36 -68.54
C ASP A 8 50.18 79.96 -68.52
N ASP A 9 49.61 79.49 -69.64
CA ASP A 9 48.28 78.87 -69.64
C ASP A 9 48.29 77.52 -68.89
N GLU A 10 47.37 77.34 -67.94
CA GLU A 10 47.14 76.06 -67.27
C GLU A 10 46.20 75.17 -68.11
N CYS A 11 46.75 74.12 -68.71
CA CYS A 11 46.01 73.14 -69.49
C CYS A 11 45.87 71.82 -68.73
N VAL A 12 44.74 71.12 -68.88
CA VAL A 12 44.56 69.78 -68.30
C VAL A 12 45.16 68.74 -69.23
N LEU A 13 46.11 67.95 -68.72
CA LEU A 13 46.72 66.85 -69.46
C LEU A 13 45.77 65.64 -69.48
N ALA A 14 45.12 65.39 -70.63
CA ALA A 14 44.19 64.27 -70.80
C ALA A 14 44.91 62.94 -71.11
N SER A 15 46.02 62.99 -71.86
CA SER A 15 46.86 61.81 -72.13
C SER A 15 48.27 62.21 -72.55
N ASN A 16 49.28 61.53 -71.98
CA ASN A 16 50.69 61.65 -72.38
C ASN A 16 51.22 60.36 -73.03
N SER A 17 50.35 59.47 -73.51
CA SER A 17 50.74 58.16 -74.05
C SER A 17 51.67 58.25 -75.26
N HIS A 18 51.65 59.37 -76.00
CA HIS A 18 52.54 59.60 -77.14
C HIS A 18 53.73 60.48 -76.73
N ARG A 19 54.95 59.97 -76.96
CA ARG A 19 56.21 60.59 -76.46
C ARG A 19 56.42 62.06 -76.83
N ALA A 20 56.02 62.49 -78.03
CA ALA A 20 56.34 63.82 -78.56
C ALA A 20 55.17 64.80 -78.55
N LYS A 21 53.93 64.30 -78.57
CA LYS A 21 52.71 65.11 -78.60
C LYS A 21 51.76 64.60 -77.53
N TRP A 22 51.24 65.48 -76.70
CA TRP A 22 50.31 65.13 -75.65
C TRP A 22 48.91 65.62 -75.96
N LYS A 23 47.90 64.89 -75.50
CA LYS A 23 46.50 65.28 -75.58
C LYS A 23 46.22 66.19 -74.40
N VAL A 24 45.92 67.45 -74.67
CA VAL A 24 45.67 68.47 -73.65
C VAL A 24 44.31 69.12 -73.91
N ILE A 25 43.66 69.54 -72.83
CA ILE A 25 42.43 70.31 -72.85
C ILE A 25 42.80 71.74 -72.45
N SER A 26 42.53 72.70 -73.33
CA SER A 26 42.79 74.12 -73.11
C SER A 26 41.92 74.68 -71.97
N PRO A 27 42.23 75.86 -71.42
CA PRO A 27 41.36 76.55 -70.45
C PRO A 27 39.93 76.78 -70.98
N SER A 28 39.79 76.89 -72.30
CA SER A 28 38.51 77.02 -73.02
C SER A 28 37.78 75.68 -73.24
N GLY A 29 38.28 74.57 -72.71
CA GLY A 29 37.66 73.24 -72.78
C GLY A 29 37.87 72.49 -74.10
N ASN A 30 38.69 73.01 -75.01
CA ASN A 30 38.94 72.37 -76.31
C ASN A 30 40.10 71.37 -76.22
N GLU A 31 39.92 70.17 -76.77
CA GLU A 31 40.90 69.09 -76.72
C GLU A 31 41.71 69.02 -78.03
N ALA A 32 43.05 69.00 -77.94
CA ALA A 32 43.88 68.62 -79.08
C ALA A 32 45.29 68.13 -78.71
N MET A 33 46.00 67.66 -79.74
CA MET A 33 47.35 67.10 -79.63
C MET A 33 48.40 68.18 -79.86
N VAL A 34 49.20 68.48 -78.84
CA VAL A 34 50.14 69.61 -78.83
C VAL A 34 51.55 69.08 -78.49
N PRO A 35 52.63 69.67 -79.02
CA PRO A 35 53.99 69.24 -78.69
C PRO A 35 54.24 69.23 -77.18
N SER A 36 54.72 68.09 -76.67
CA SER A 36 55.00 67.88 -75.24
C SER A 36 55.99 68.91 -74.66
N VAL A 37 56.94 69.39 -75.48
CA VAL A 37 57.94 70.40 -75.10
C VAL A 37 57.32 71.74 -74.66
N CYS A 38 56.08 72.02 -75.06
CA CYS A 38 55.38 73.24 -74.69
C CYS A 38 54.82 73.22 -73.26
N PHE A 39 54.88 72.08 -72.55
CA PHE A 39 54.29 71.91 -71.23
C PHE A 39 55.31 71.47 -70.19
N THR A 40 55.18 72.04 -69.00
CA THR A 40 55.86 71.55 -67.81
C THR A 40 54.82 70.91 -66.91
N ILE A 41 54.99 69.62 -66.58
CA ILE A 41 54.15 68.99 -65.56
C ILE A 41 54.68 69.50 -64.21
N PRO A 42 53.88 70.22 -63.40
CA PRO A 42 54.33 70.66 -62.08
C PRO A 42 54.68 69.43 -61.23
N PRO A 43 55.71 69.51 -60.37
CA PRO A 43 56.02 68.41 -59.47
C PRO A 43 54.80 68.07 -58.62
N PRO A 44 54.58 66.78 -58.27
CA PRO A 44 53.44 66.39 -57.45
C PRO A 44 53.36 67.25 -56.18
N ASN A 45 52.18 67.80 -55.89
CA ASN A 45 51.98 68.63 -54.71
C ASN A 45 52.20 67.77 -53.46
N LYS A 46 53.35 67.99 -52.80
CA LYS A 46 53.77 67.20 -51.65
C LYS A 46 52.79 67.35 -50.48
N GLU A 47 52.24 68.54 -50.24
CA GLU A 47 51.24 68.76 -49.19
C GLU A 47 49.94 67.98 -49.45
N ALA A 48 49.51 67.91 -50.72
CA ALA A 48 48.33 67.13 -51.11
C ALA A 48 48.56 65.62 -50.92
N ILE A 49 49.74 65.12 -51.28
CA ILE A 49 50.11 63.71 -51.07
C ILE A 49 50.22 63.39 -49.58
N ASP A 50 50.91 64.23 -48.79
CA ASP A 50 51.05 64.04 -47.35
C ASP A 50 49.67 64.09 -46.65
N THR A 51 48.77 64.97 -47.12
CA THR A 51 47.38 65.03 -46.63
C THR A 51 46.58 63.79 -47.01
N ALA A 52 46.69 63.31 -48.25
CA ALA A 52 46.02 62.08 -48.69
C ALA A 52 46.51 60.86 -47.89
N ASN A 53 47.82 60.73 -47.68
CA ASN A 53 48.41 59.67 -46.85
C ASN A 53 47.94 59.76 -45.38
N ARG A 54 47.84 60.97 -44.82
CA ARG A 54 47.29 61.19 -43.47
C ARG A 54 45.82 60.78 -43.38
N ILE A 55 45.01 61.13 -44.38
CA ILE A 55 43.59 60.74 -44.45
C ILE A 55 43.47 59.21 -44.56
N GLU A 56 44.26 58.57 -45.41
CA GLU A 56 44.29 57.12 -45.54
C GLU A 56 44.65 56.45 -44.21
N GLN A 57 45.68 56.94 -43.52
CA GLN A 57 46.06 56.42 -42.21
C GLN A 57 44.95 56.62 -41.16
N GLN A 58 44.29 57.77 -41.15
CA GLN A 58 43.14 58.01 -40.27
C GLN A 58 41.97 57.08 -40.59
N TYR A 59 41.70 56.83 -41.87
CA TYR A 59 40.66 55.90 -42.30
C TYR A 59 40.94 54.47 -41.84
N GLN A 60 42.17 53.98 -42.05
CA GLN A 60 42.58 52.66 -41.55
C GLN A 60 42.49 52.56 -40.02
N ASN A 61 42.84 53.62 -39.30
CA ASN A 61 42.68 53.66 -37.83
C ASN A 61 41.20 53.59 -37.41
N VAL A 62 40.32 54.32 -38.09
CA VAL A 62 38.87 54.28 -37.80
C VAL A 62 38.30 52.89 -38.12
N LEU A 63 38.70 52.28 -39.23
CA LEU A 63 38.30 50.91 -39.57
C LEU A 63 38.76 49.92 -38.48
N ALA A 64 40.01 50.00 -38.03
CA ALA A 64 40.51 49.15 -36.96
C ALA A 64 39.73 49.33 -35.65
N LEU A 65 39.45 50.57 -35.24
CA LEU A 65 38.62 50.86 -34.06
C LEU A 65 37.19 50.34 -34.22
N TRP A 66 36.61 50.48 -35.41
CA TRP A 66 35.27 49.96 -35.70
C TRP A 66 35.22 48.43 -35.62
N HIS A 67 36.19 47.74 -36.25
CA HIS A 67 36.30 46.28 -36.19
C HIS A 67 36.45 45.79 -34.74
N GLU A 68 37.34 46.41 -33.97
CA GLU A 68 37.53 46.09 -32.55
C GLU A 68 36.24 46.32 -31.74
N SER A 69 35.59 47.48 -31.91
CA SER A 69 34.34 47.78 -31.22
C SER A 69 33.22 46.82 -31.60
N HIS A 70 33.15 46.40 -32.87
CA HIS A 70 32.14 45.49 -33.37
C HIS A 70 32.30 44.08 -32.79
N ILE A 71 33.52 43.54 -32.79
CA ILE A 71 33.85 42.23 -32.19
C ILE A 71 33.56 42.25 -30.68
N ASN A 72 34.01 43.29 -29.98
CA ASN A 72 33.76 43.44 -28.55
C ASN A 72 32.25 43.46 -28.27
N LEU A 73 31.46 44.22 -29.03
CA LEU A 73 30.00 44.26 -28.86
C LEU A 73 29.35 42.89 -29.13
N LYS A 74 29.76 42.19 -30.21
CA LYS A 74 29.25 40.85 -30.54
C LYS A 74 29.49 39.87 -29.40
N SER A 75 30.71 39.85 -28.84
CA SER A 75 31.09 38.99 -27.72
C SER A 75 30.29 39.26 -26.43
N VAL A 76 29.98 40.54 -26.13
CA VAL A 76 29.18 40.91 -24.95
C VAL A 76 27.71 40.48 -25.14
N VAL A 77 27.18 40.61 -26.35
CA VAL A 77 25.80 40.18 -26.67
C VAL A 77 25.65 38.66 -26.54
N SER A 78 26.57 37.87 -27.13
CA SER A 78 26.54 36.41 -27.00
C SER A 78 26.79 35.93 -25.57
N TRP A 79 27.68 36.60 -24.82
CA TRP A 79 27.86 36.38 -23.38
C TRP A 79 26.56 36.59 -22.59
N HIS A 80 25.82 37.66 -22.90
CA HIS A 80 24.56 37.94 -22.23
C HIS A 80 23.50 36.86 -22.50
N TYR A 81 23.40 36.39 -23.75
CA TYR A 81 22.51 35.28 -24.09
C TYR A 81 22.87 33.99 -23.36
N LEU A 82 24.17 33.66 -23.30
CA LEU A 82 24.66 32.51 -22.54
C LEU A 82 24.33 32.61 -21.05
N THR A 83 24.59 33.77 -20.44
CA THR A 83 24.36 33.99 -19.01
C THR A 83 22.88 33.88 -18.66
N THR A 84 22.01 34.40 -19.54
CA THR A 84 20.54 34.27 -19.39
C THR A 84 20.11 32.80 -19.44
N GLU A 85 20.70 31.99 -20.33
CA GLU A 85 20.41 30.56 -20.42
C GLU A 85 20.90 29.79 -19.18
N ILE A 86 22.09 30.13 -18.67
CA ILE A 86 22.63 29.60 -17.42
C ILE A 86 21.69 29.88 -16.24
N GLU A 87 21.21 31.12 -16.11
CA GLU A 87 20.27 31.52 -15.06
C GLU A 87 18.94 30.76 -15.18
N THR A 88 18.42 30.60 -16.40
CA THR A 88 17.19 29.84 -16.69
C THR A 88 17.31 28.38 -16.22
N VAL A 89 18.44 27.72 -16.53
CA VAL A 89 18.71 26.35 -16.09
C VAL A 89 18.85 26.29 -14.56
N ARG A 90 19.53 27.24 -13.94
CA ARG A 90 19.70 27.30 -12.47
C ARG A 90 18.40 27.55 -11.70
N ALA A 91 17.43 28.24 -12.30
CA ALA A 91 16.12 28.48 -11.71
C ALA A 91 15.20 27.26 -11.77
N SER A 92 15.55 26.23 -12.55
CA SER A 92 14.77 25.00 -12.69
C SER A 92 14.78 24.19 -11.40
N ASN A 93 13.72 23.43 -11.15
CA ASN A 93 13.62 22.47 -10.06
C ASN A 93 12.85 21.22 -10.50
N VAL A 94 12.76 20.20 -9.64
CA VAL A 94 12.11 18.93 -9.99
C VAL A 94 10.66 19.11 -10.42
N ALA A 95 9.91 20.02 -9.80
CA ALA A 95 8.52 20.28 -10.18
C ALA A 95 8.42 20.95 -11.56
N SER A 96 9.29 21.91 -11.88
CA SER A 96 9.25 22.62 -13.15
C SER A 96 9.71 21.76 -14.33
N ILE A 97 10.66 20.84 -14.13
CA ILE A 97 11.08 19.96 -15.23
C ILE A 97 10.05 18.87 -15.50
N LYS A 98 9.30 18.38 -14.49
CA LYS A 98 8.25 17.37 -14.68
C LYS A 98 7.10 17.84 -15.60
N THR A 99 6.95 19.15 -15.81
CA THR A 99 5.95 19.70 -16.74
C THR A 99 6.42 19.71 -18.19
N LEU A 100 7.70 19.43 -18.44
CA LEU A 100 8.29 19.40 -19.77
C LEU A 100 8.21 17.99 -20.37
N LEU A 101 8.14 17.93 -21.69
CA LEU A 101 8.20 16.69 -22.46
C LEU A 101 9.64 16.17 -22.59
N PRO A 102 9.84 14.86 -22.82
CA PRO A 102 11.17 14.29 -23.00
C PRO A 102 12.04 14.98 -24.06
N GLY A 103 11.43 15.42 -25.17
CA GLY A 103 12.14 16.17 -26.22
C GLY A 103 12.55 17.58 -25.81
N GLU A 104 11.84 18.21 -24.88
CA GLU A 104 12.13 19.57 -24.40
C GLU A 104 13.36 19.57 -23.48
N HIS A 105 13.60 18.49 -22.72
CA HIS A 105 14.82 18.35 -21.91
C HIS A 105 16.09 18.36 -22.76
N GLN A 106 16.08 17.66 -23.89
CA GLN A 106 17.19 17.67 -24.83
C GLN A 106 17.38 19.06 -25.43
N GLN A 107 16.29 19.78 -25.71
CA GLN A 107 16.34 21.13 -26.24
C GLN A 107 16.99 22.11 -25.25
N VAL A 108 16.70 22.03 -23.95
CA VAL A 108 17.32 22.88 -22.92
C VAL A 108 18.85 22.72 -22.93
N LEU A 109 19.34 21.47 -22.91
CA LEU A 109 20.77 21.20 -22.94
C LEU A 109 21.42 21.61 -24.28
N SER A 110 20.72 21.41 -25.39
CA SER A 110 21.17 21.82 -26.72
C SER A 110 21.24 23.34 -26.87
N ASN A 111 20.27 24.08 -26.32
CA ASN A 111 20.26 25.54 -26.32
C ASN A 111 21.44 26.08 -25.52
N LEU A 112 21.66 25.56 -24.31
CA LEU A 112 22.79 25.95 -23.48
C LEU A 112 24.14 25.68 -24.17
N GLN A 113 24.29 24.54 -24.83
CA GLN A 113 25.49 24.25 -25.63
C GLN A 113 25.63 25.21 -26.81
N SER A 114 24.57 25.41 -27.59
CA SER A 114 24.58 26.31 -28.76
C SER A 114 24.94 27.75 -28.36
N ARG A 115 24.41 28.26 -27.25
CA ARG A 115 24.76 29.60 -26.75
C ARG A 115 26.20 29.72 -26.30
N PHE A 116 26.77 28.63 -25.77
CA PHE A 116 28.18 28.60 -25.42
C PHE A 116 29.06 28.60 -26.67
N ASP A 117 28.68 27.82 -27.69
CA ASP A 117 29.40 27.77 -28.98
C ASP A 117 29.36 29.13 -29.70
N ASP A 118 28.19 29.79 -29.75
CA ASP A 118 28.04 31.16 -30.29
C ASP A 118 28.98 32.16 -29.58
N PHE A 119 29.07 32.07 -28.24
CA PHE A 119 29.96 32.92 -27.46
C PHE A 119 31.44 32.65 -27.73
N LEU A 120 31.84 31.37 -27.89
CA LEU A 120 33.22 31.02 -28.22
C LEU A 120 33.62 31.51 -29.60
N GLU A 121 32.72 31.47 -30.59
CA GLU A 121 32.96 32.03 -31.93
C GLU A 121 33.12 33.56 -31.86
N ASP A 122 32.23 34.23 -31.14
CA ASP A 122 32.19 35.70 -31.09
C ASP A 122 33.29 36.34 -30.23
N SER A 123 33.92 35.57 -29.34
CA SER A 123 34.91 36.06 -28.38
C SER A 123 36.36 35.88 -28.78
N GLN A 124 36.68 35.13 -29.86
CA GLN A 124 38.07 34.76 -30.21
C GLN A 124 39.02 35.96 -30.37
N GLU A 125 38.54 37.06 -30.95
CA GLU A 125 39.31 38.29 -31.19
C GLU A 125 38.91 39.43 -30.24
N SER A 126 38.03 39.16 -29.28
CA SER A 126 37.55 40.16 -28.32
C SER A 126 38.61 40.46 -27.26
N LYS A 127 38.72 41.74 -26.86
CA LYS A 127 39.56 42.16 -25.73
C LYS A 127 38.81 42.24 -24.40
N ILE A 128 37.49 42.01 -24.43
CA ILE A 128 36.62 42.14 -23.24
C ILE A 128 36.78 40.94 -22.30
N PHE A 129 36.92 39.74 -22.86
CA PHE A 129 36.98 38.49 -22.10
C PHE A 129 38.38 37.92 -22.12
N SER A 130 38.91 37.60 -20.94
CA SER A 130 40.18 36.89 -20.82
C SER A 130 39.99 35.38 -20.99
N VAL A 131 41.08 34.66 -21.23
CA VAL A 131 41.09 33.18 -21.23
C VAL A 131 40.55 32.61 -19.91
N ALA A 132 40.78 33.31 -18.79
CA ALA A 132 40.27 32.90 -17.49
C ALA A 132 38.74 33.05 -17.38
N ASP A 133 38.16 34.10 -17.97
CA ASP A 133 36.70 34.32 -17.99
C ASP A 133 35.99 33.26 -18.84
N ILE A 134 36.57 32.93 -20.01
CA ILE A 134 36.06 31.86 -20.88
C ILE A 134 36.10 30.51 -20.15
N ALA A 135 37.22 30.19 -19.49
CA ALA A 135 37.35 28.96 -18.70
C ALA A 135 36.42 28.92 -17.47
N GLN A 136 36.05 30.07 -16.91
CA GLN A 136 35.03 30.16 -15.86
C GLN A 136 33.63 29.88 -16.42
N LEU A 137 33.26 30.49 -17.54
CA LEU A 137 31.97 30.26 -18.19
C LEU A 137 31.80 28.81 -18.64
N GLU A 138 32.84 28.19 -19.20
CA GLU A 138 32.83 26.77 -19.56
C GLU A 138 32.53 25.89 -18.34
N ARG A 139 33.18 26.17 -17.20
CA ARG A 139 32.89 25.46 -15.94
C ARG A 139 31.46 25.67 -15.49
N GLU A 140 30.92 26.89 -15.59
CA GLU A 140 29.54 27.17 -15.23
C GLU A 140 28.52 26.46 -16.12
N VAL A 141 28.75 26.42 -17.43
CA VAL A 141 27.93 25.65 -18.37
C VAL A 141 27.95 24.17 -18.02
N ASN A 142 29.12 23.61 -17.74
CA ASN A 142 29.25 22.21 -17.36
C ASN A 142 28.56 21.89 -16.02
N VAL A 143 28.66 22.78 -15.04
CA VAL A 143 27.91 22.66 -13.78
C VAL A 143 26.40 22.72 -14.02
N CYS A 144 25.92 23.62 -14.88
CA CYS A 144 24.50 23.70 -15.22
C CYS A 144 23.98 22.43 -15.92
N LYS A 145 24.77 21.85 -16.84
CA LYS A 145 24.42 20.57 -17.47
C LYS A 145 24.34 19.44 -16.44
N GLN A 146 25.33 19.33 -15.56
CA GLN A 146 25.34 18.33 -14.49
C GLN A 146 24.15 18.52 -13.54
N TYR A 147 23.89 19.76 -13.13
CA TYR A 147 22.74 20.11 -12.29
C TYR A 147 21.41 19.68 -12.93
N TYR A 148 21.21 20.02 -14.22
CA TYR A 148 19.99 19.63 -14.94
C TYR A 148 19.86 18.11 -15.08
N GLN A 149 20.96 17.39 -15.31
CA GLN A 149 20.95 15.92 -15.34
C GLN A 149 20.60 15.30 -13.98
N GLU A 150 21.11 15.84 -12.87
CA GLU A 150 20.74 15.38 -11.52
C GLU A 150 19.28 15.70 -11.19
N LEU A 151 18.77 16.83 -11.66
CA LEU A 151 17.36 17.17 -11.59
C LEU A 151 16.49 16.12 -12.32
N LEU A 152 16.86 15.72 -13.56
CA LEU A 152 16.16 14.67 -14.31
C LEU A 152 16.15 13.32 -13.56
N LYS A 153 17.31 12.87 -13.06
CA LYS A 153 17.39 11.64 -12.25
C LYS A 153 16.54 11.71 -10.99
N SER A 154 16.45 12.89 -10.38
CA SER A 154 15.60 13.11 -9.19
C SER A 154 14.12 13.03 -9.54
N ALA A 155 13.71 13.60 -10.68
CA ALA A 155 12.34 13.49 -11.17
C ALA A 155 11.94 12.04 -11.47
N GLU A 156 12.80 11.30 -12.17
CA GLU A 156 12.59 9.87 -12.48
C GLU A 156 12.46 9.04 -11.20
N ARG A 157 13.30 9.32 -10.20
CA ARG A 157 13.24 8.64 -8.90
C ARG A 157 11.92 8.91 -8.18
N GLU A 158 11.51 10.18 -8.08
CA GLU A 158 10.25 10.53 -7.43
C GLU A 158 9.04 9.90 -8.14
N GLU A 159 9.03 9.87 -9.47
CA GLU A 159 7.97 9.20 -10.25
C GLU A 159 7.95 7.70 -10.01
N HIS A 160 9.13 7.06 -9.96
CA HIS A 160 9.24 5.66 -9.63
C HIS A 160 8.73 5.37 -8.21
N GLU A 161 9.16 6.15 -7.22
CA GLU A 161 8.69 6.02 -5.83
C GLU A 161 7.17 6.20 -5.72
N GLU A 162 6.58 7.16 -6.43
CA GLU A 162 5.13 7.36 -6.48
C GLU A 162 4.41 6.16 -7.11
N SER A 163 4.95 5.60 -8.19
CA SER A 163 4.38 4.40 -8.83
C SER A 163 4.40 3.19 -7.90
N VAL A 164 5.50 2.96 -7.18
CA VAL A 164 5.67 1.87 -6.21
C VAL A 164 4.74 2.08 -5.01
N TYR A 165 4.66 3.30 -4.49
CA TYR A 165 3.70 3.66 -3.44
C TYR A 165 2.27 3.36 -3.87
N ASN A 166 1.87 3.79 -5.08
CA ASN A 166 0.52 3.57 -5.61
C ASN A 166 0.18 2.08 -5.77
N LEU A 167 1.16 1.27 -6.17
CA LEU A 167 1.01 -0.18 -6.19
C LEU A 167 0.78 -0.73 -4.78
N TYR A 168 1.67 -0.44 -3.82
CA TYR A 168 1.58 -1.03 -2.49
C TYR A 168 0.38 -0.54 -1.69
N ILE A 169 0.01 0.74 -1.78
CA ILE A 169 -1.20 1.23 -1.12
C ILE A 169 -2.46 0.55 -1.69
N SER A 170 -2.48 0.22 -2.98
CA SER A 170 -3.59 -0.51 -3.58
C SER A 170 -3.68 -1.96 -3.10
N GLU A 171 -2.54 -2.66 -2.97
CA GLU A 171 -2.47 -4.02 -2.42
C GLU A 171 -2.89 -4.05 -0.95
N VAL A 172 -2.39 -3.11 -0.13
CA VAL A 172 -2.79 -2.97 1.29
C VAL A 172 -4.29 -2.73 1.42
N ARG A 173 -4.86 -1.83 0.60
CA ARG A 173 -6.31 -1.56 0.60
C ARG A 173 -7.13 -2.78 0.15
N ASN A 174 -6.62 -3.56 -0.80
CA ASN A 174 -7.27 -4.80 -1.24
C ASN A 174 -7.34 -5.84 -0.10
N ILE A 175 -6.23 -6.06 0.60
CA ILE A 175 -6.18 -6.96 1.76
C ILE A 175 -7.13 -6.46 2.84
N ARG A 176 -7.13 -5.15 3.13
CA ARG A 176 -8.05 -4.54 4.10
C ARG A 176 -9.51 -4.86 3.78
N LEU A 177 -9.94 -4.65 2.54
CA LEU A 177 -11.30 -4.93 2.10
C LEU A 177 -11.68 -6.41 2.25
N ARG A 178 -10.77 -7.33 1.87
CA ARG A 178 -11.00 -8.77 2.01
C ARG A 178 -11.09 -9.18 3.48
N LEU A 179 -10.26 -8.57 4.34
CA LEU A 179 -10.28 -8.80 5.77
C LEU A 179 -11.57 -8.28 6.42
N GLU A 180 -12.02 -7.07 6.07
CA GLU A 180 -13.30 -6.49 6.52
C GLU A 180 -14.48 -7.41 6.14
N ASN A 181 -14.47 -7.98 4.93
CA ASN A 181 -15.49 -8.96 4.52
C ASN A 181 -15.47 -10.23 5.38
N CYS A 182 -14.27 -10.75 5.69
CA CYS A 182 -14.14 -11.89 6.60
C CYS A 182 -14.65 -11.56 8.00
N GLU A 183 -14.36 -10.35 8.51
CA GLU A 183 -14.83 -9.87 9.80
C GLU A 183 -16.37 -9.77 9.85
N ASP A 184 -17.00 -9.16 8.84
CA ASP A 184 -18.46 -9.04 8.75
C ASP A 184 -19.14 -10.42 8.75
N ARG A 185 -18.60 -11.36 7.96
CA ARG A 185 -19.10 -12.75 7.91
C ARG A 185 -18.95 -13.44 9.26
N LEU A 186 -17.80 -13.27 9.91
CA LEU A 186 -17.50 -13.85 11.22
C LEU A 186 -18.42 -13.29 12.31
N ILE A 187 -18.59 -11.97 12.39
CA ILE A 187 -19.49 -11.32 13.34
C ILE A 187 -20.92 -11.79 13.14
N ARG A 188 -21.38 -11.88 11.88
CA ARG A 188 -22.71 -12.40 11.56
C ARG A 188 -22.88 -13.85 12.02
N GLN A 189 -21.88 -14.71 11.83
CA GLN A 189 -21.92 -16.10 12.29
C GLN A 189 -21.95 -16.20 13.82
N ILE A 190 -21.12 -15.41 14.52
CA ILE A 190 -21.07 -15.36 16.00
C ILE A 190 -22.43 -14.96 16.58
N ARG A 191 -23.09 -13.96 15.96
CA ARG A 191 -24.37 -13.41 16.45
C ARG A 191 -25.59 -14.21 16.00
N THR A 192 -25.42 -15.22 15.17
CA THR A 192 -26.52 -16.11 14.77
C THR A 192 -26.58 -17.27 15.75
N PRO A 193 -27.65 -17.41 16.56
CA PRO A 193 -27.83 -18.55 17.47
C PRO A 193 -27.71 -19.90 16.74
N LEU A 194 -27.20 -20.92 17.41
CA LEU A 194 -27.25 -22.30 16.93
C LEU A 194 -28.66 -22.88 17.10
N GLU A 195 -29.07 -23.77 16.20
CA GLU A 195 -30.27 -24.58 16.42
C GLU A 195 -30.04 -25.53 17.60
N ARG A 196 -31.05 -25.61 18.46
CA ARG A 196 -30.99 -26.32 19.73
C ARG A 196 -31.04 -27.83 19.48
N ASP A 197 -30.16 -28.59 20.15
CA ASP A 197 -30.03 -30.05 20.02
C ASP A 197 -29.66 -30.58 18.61
N ASP A 198 -29.27 -29.71 17.66
CA ASP A 198 -28.89 -30.10 16.30
C ASP A 198 -27.36 -30.34 16.17
N LEU A 199 -26.96 -31.61 16.32
CA LEU A 199 -25.57 -32.02 16.16
C LEU A 199 -25.06 -31.87 14.71
N PRO A 200 -25.81 -32.28 13.67
CA PRO A 200 -25.46 -32.00 12.27
C PRO A 200 -25.18 -30.51 11.96
N GLU A 201 -26.03 -29.58 12.40
CA GLU A 201 -25.82 -28.14 12.17
C GLU A 201 -24.55 -27.65 12.88
N SER A 202 -24.30 -28.09 14.11
CA SER A 202 -23.07 -27.77 14.85
C SER A 202 -21.81 -28.19 14.08
N VAL A 203 -21.80 -29.42 13.53
CA VAL A 203 -20.67 -29.90 12.70
C VAL A 203 -20.54 -29.08 11.42
N PHE A 204 -21.66 -28.73 10.78
CA PHE A 204 -21.66 -27.88 9.60
C PHE A 204 -21.03 -26.50 9.89
N ARG A 205 -21.42 -25.84 10.99
CA ARG A 205 -20.85 -24.56 11.41
C ARG A 205 -19.36 -24.61 11.69
N ILE A 206 -18.88 -25.68 12.32
CA ILE A 206 -17.44 -25.92 12.50
C ILE A 206 -16.74 -25.95 11.15
N SER A 207 -17.30 -26.67 10.16
CA SER A 207 -16.70 -26.78 8.83
C SER A 207 -16.66 -25.44 8.09
N GLU A 208 -17.71 -24.62 8.19
CA GLU A 208 -17.77 -23.29 7.60
C GLU A 208 -16.76 -22.35 8.25
N GLN A 209 -16.64 -22.40 9.58
CA GLN A 209 -15.65 -21.59 10.30
C GLN A 209 -14.22 -22.04 10.00
N GLU A 210 -13.95 -23.34 9.80
CA GLU A 210 -12.64 -23.83 9.35
C GLU A 210 -12.27 -23.35 7.94
N LYS A 211 -13.25 -23.19 7.04
CA LYS A 211 -13.02 -22.59 5.72
C LYS A 211 -12.67 -21.10 5.86
N LEU A 212 -13.41 -20.35 6.68
CA LEU A 212 -13.11 -18.93 6.95
C LEU A 212 -11.73 -18.77 7.59
N LYS A 213 -11.35 -19.64 8.53
CA LYS A 213 -10.01 -19.61 9.13
C LYS A 213 -8.89 -19.82 8.10
N LYS A 214 -9.07 -20.75 7.16
CA LYS A 214 -8.12 -20.95 6.04
C LYS A 214 -8.03 -19.74 5.12
N GLU A 215 -9.14 -19.02 4.91
CA GLU A 215 -9.15 -17.76 4.16
C GLU A 215 -8.34 -16.68 4.88
N LEU A 216 -8.49 -16.57 6.21
CA LEU A 216 -7.68 -15.68 7.05
C LEU A 216 -6.20 -16.05 7.07
N ASP A 217 -5.85 -17.35 7.12
CA ASP A 217 -4.46 -17.81 7.06
C ASP A 217 -3.80 -17.33 5.75
N ARG A 218 -4.48 -17.49 4.60
CA ARG A 218 -3.98 -16.99 3.30
C ARG A 218 -3.84 -15.47 3.26
N LEU A 219 -4.83 -14.75 3.79
CA LEU A 219 -4.76 -13.29 3.88
C LEU A 219 -3.61 -12.81 4.77
N LYS A 220 -3.27 -13.59 5.80
CA LYS A 220 -2.14 -13.30 6.68
C LYS A 220 -0.81 -13.49 5.93
N ASP A 221 -0.68 -14.57 5.16
CA ASP A 221 0.49 -14.80 4.31
C ASP A 221 0.65 -13.69 3.23
N ASP A 222 -0.46 -13.30 2.60
CA ASP A 222 -0.51 -12.16 1.65
C ASP A 222 -0.05 -10.87 2.34
N LEU A 223 -0.51 -10.63 3.58
CA LEU A 223 -0.17 -9.45 4.38
C LEU A 223 1.31 -9.44 4.81
N GLU A 224 1.88 -10.58 5.20
CA GLU A 224 3.30 -10.71 5.51
C GLU A 224 4.15 -10.39 4.27
N THR A 225 3.76 -10.92 3.10
CA THR A 225 4.45 -10.66 1.83
C THR A 225 4.46 -9.17 1.46
N ILE A 226 3.32 -8.47 1.56
CA ILE A 226 3.28 -7.02 1.28
C ILE A 226 3.98 -6.21 2.37
N THR A 227 4.01 -6.69 3.61
CA THR A 227 4.73 -6.03 4.71
C THR A 227 6.22 -6.00 4.42
N ASP A 228 6.79 -7.11 3.95
CA ASP A 228 8.21 -7.19 3.58
C ASP A 228 8.53 -6.24 2.42
N LYS A 229 7.73 -6.26 1.34
CA LYS A 229 7.88 -5.33 0.21
C LYS A 229 7.79 -3.85 0.64
N CYS A 230 6.85 -3.53 1.53
CA CYS A 230 6.72 -2.18 2.07
C CYS A 230 7.95 -1.78 2.90
N ASN A 231 8.49 -2.68 3.73
CA ASN A 231 9.67 -2.42 4.54
C ASN A 231 10.92 -2.16 3.68
N ASP A 232 11.09 -2.93 2.59
CA ASP A 232 12.16 -2.70 1.62
C ASP A 232 12.02 -1.31 1.00
N PHE A 233 10.82 -0.93 0.53
CA PHE A 233 10.56 0.39 0.00
C PHE A 233 10.81 1.50 1.02
N PHE A 234 10.43 1.32 2.28
CA PHE A 234 10.70 2.29 3.34
C PHE A 234 12.20 2.52 3.58
N SER A 235 13.02 1.49 3.40
CA SER A 235 14.48 1.61 3.54
C SER A 235 15.10 2.37 2.36
N GLN A 236 14.56 2.18 1.16
CA GLN A 236 15.07 2.79 -0.08
C GLN A 236 14.58 4.23 -0.26
N ALA A 237 13.34 4.52 0.14
CA ALA A 237 12.66 5.79 -0.05
C ALA A 237 12.47 6.54 1.28
N ALA A 238 13.44 6.48 2.20
CA ALA A 238 13.29 7.03 3.56
C ALA A 238 12.97 8.54 3.62
N GLY A 239 13.37 9.30 2.59
CA GLY A 239 13.06 10.73 2.46
C GLY A 239 11.72 11.03 1.77
N SER A 240 11.01 10.01 1.29
CA SER A 240 9.80 10.19 0.49
C SER A 240 8.59 10.57 1.37
N PRO A 241 7.80 11.60 1.01
CA PRO A 241 6.67 12.08 1.80
C PRO A 241 5.50 11.08 1.88
N SER A 242 5.48 10.07 1.00
CA SER A 242 4.43 9.05 0.92
C SER A 242 4.61 7.91 1.94
N VAL A 243 5.85 7.69 2.41
CA VAL A 243 6.21 6.59 3.32
C VAL A 243 5.45 6.61 4.65
N PRO A 244 5.30 7.75 5.37
CA PRO A 244 4.55 7.78 6.61
C PRO A 244 3.09 7.34 6.46
N THR A 245 2.44 7.73 5.36
CA THR A 245 1.05 7.37 5.06
C THR A 245 0.90 5.88 4.81
N LEU A 246 1.74 5.30 3.94
CA LEU A 246 1.71 3.86 3.65
C LEU A 246 2.00 3.03 4.91
N ARG A 247 2.97 3.45 5.72
CA ARG A 247 3.31 2.79 6.98
C ARG A 247 2.13 2.79 7.96
N SER A 248 1.43 3.91 8.09
CA SER A 248 0.26 4.01 8.96
C SER A 248 -0.87 3.08 8.52
N GLU A 249 -1.18 3.05 7.21
CA GLU A 249 -2.23 2.19 6.64
C GLU A 249 -1.86 0.71 6.79
N LEU A 250 -0.61 0.32 6.50
CA LEU A 250 -0.13 -1.04 6.68
C LEU A 250 -0.26 -1.50 8.14
N ASN A 251 0.18 -0.68 9.09
CA ASN A 251 0.09 -1.00 10.52
C ASN A 251 -1.36 -1.18 10.99
N LEU A 252 -2.29 -0.38 10.48
CA LEU A 252 -3.72 -0.52 10.78
C LEU A 252 -4.25 -1.88 10.29
N VAL A 253 -3.88 -2.28 9.06
CA VAL A 253 -4.28 -3.59 8.51
C VAL A 253 -3.67 -4.75 9.31
N ILE A 254 -2.42 -4.63 9.74
CA ILE A 254 -1.77 -5.63 10.62
C ILE A 254 -2.50 -5.76 11.96
N GLN A 255 -2.87 -4.64 12.58
CA GLN A 255 -3.65 -4.66 13.82
C GLN A 255 -5.01 -5.31 13.64
N ASN A 256 -5.74 -4.93 12.59
CA ASN A 256 -7.04 -5.52 12.27
C ASN A 256 -6.92 -7.02 11.98
N MET A 257 -5.89 -7.45 11.24
CA MET A 257 -5.64 -8.87 10.95
C MET A 257 -5.48 -9.66 12.26
N ASN A 258 -4.67 -9.17 13.19
CA ASN A 258 -4.47 -9.81 14.48
C ASN A 258 -5.78 -9.89 15.30
N GLN A 259 -6.58 -8.83 15.29
CA GLN A 259 -7.87 -8.80 15.97
C GLN A 259 -8.86 -9.83 15.40
N VAL A 260 -9.06 -9.84 14.09
CA VAL A 260 -9.98 -10.75 13.40
C VAL A 260 -9.50 -12.20 13.52
N TYR A 261 -8.19 -12.44 13.44
CA TYR A 261 -7.60 -13.76 13.62
C TYR A 261 -7.79 -14.31 15.03
N SER A 262 -7.60 -13.45 16.05
CA SER A 262 -7.90 -13.78 17.45
C SER A 262 -9.37 -14.15 17.63
N MET A 263 -10.28 -13.31 17.10
CA MET A 263 -11.73 -13.54 17.19
C MET A 263 -12.13 -14.86 16.53
N SER A 264 -11.60 -15.13 15.33
CA SER A 264 -11.82 -16.38 14.60
C SER A 264 -11.34 -17.61 15.36
N SER A 265 -10.21 -17.49 16.06
CA SER A 265 -9.59 -18.57 16.84
C SER A 265 -10.39 -18.91 18.10
N ILE A 266 -10.88 -17.90 18.83
CA ILE A 266 -11.76 -18.11 19.99
C ILE A 266 -13.11 -18.69 19.51
N TYR A 267 -13.64 -18.19 18.39
CA TYR A 267 -14.94 -18.65 17.90
C TYR A 267 -14.91 -20.12 17.43
N ILE A 268 -13.86 -20.57 16.75
CA ILE A 268 -13.75 -22.00 16.38
C ILE A 268 -13.62 -22.90 17.61
N GLU A 269 -12.92 -22.45 18.65
CA GLU A 269 -12.82 -23.16 19.93
C GLU A 269 -14.18 -23.26 20.62
N LYS A 270 -14.95 -22.16 20.62
CA LYS A 270 -16.33 -22.12 21.11
C LYS A 270 -17.19 -23.16 20.40
N LEU A 271 -17.19 -23.17 19.06
CA LEU A 271 -18.00 -24.11 18.27
C LEU A 271 -17.62 -25.57 18.57
N LYS A 272 -16.32 -25.88 18.67
CA LYS A 272 -15.85 -27.24 18.98
C LYS A 272 -16.25 -27.69 20.39
N THR A 273 -16.20 -26.78 21.35
CA THR A 273 -16.59 -27.07 22.74
C THR A 273 -18.10 -27.26 22.85
N VAL A 274 -18.91 -26.39 22.21
CA VAL A 274 -20.38 -26.54 22.15
C VAL A 274 -20.77 -27.85 21.45
N ASN A 275 -20.06 -28.27 20.41
CA ASN A 275 -20.30 -29.57 19.77
C ASN A 275 -20.10 -30.75 20.74
N LEU A 276 -19.11 -30.65 21.63
CA LEU A 276 -18.85 -31.67 22.65
C LEU A 276 -19.91 -31.65 23.76
N VAL A 277 -20.35 -30.46 24.19
CA VAL A 277 -21.51 -30.31 25.09
C VAL A 277 -22.75 -30.97 24.48
N LEU A 278 -23.06 -30.72 23.20
CA LEU A 278 -24.19 -31.36 22.50
C LEU A 278 -24.09 -32.89 22.49
N LYS A 279 -22.91 -33.45 22.18
CA LYS A 279 -22.68 -34.90 22.21
C LYS A 279 -22.89 -35.50 23.59
N ASN A 280 -22.35 -34.84 24.63
CA ASN A 280 -22.47 -35.29 26.01
C ASN A 280 -23.93 -35.19 26.49
N THR A 281 -24.64 -34.13 26.14
CA THR A 281 -26.08 -33.96 26.42
C THR A 281 -26.91 -35.06 25.77
N GLN A 282 -26.69 -35.38 24.48
CA GLN A 282 -27.41 -36.46 23.79
C GLN A 282 -27.11 -37.83 24.41
N GLY A 283 -25.85 -38.09 24.79
CA GLY A 283 -25.45 -39.32 25.47
C GLY A 283 -26.09 -39.45 26.87
N ALA A 284 -26.07 -38.38 27.66
CA ALA A 284 -26.72 -38.33 28.96
C ALA A 284 -28.24 -38.49 28.85
N GLU A 285 -28.90 -37.83 27.90
CA GLU A 285 -30.34 -37.99 27.65
C GLU A 285 -30.71 -39.44 27.29
N ALA A 286 -29.93 -40.10 26.42
CA ALA A 286 -30.17 -41.50 26.07
C ALA A 286 -30.01 -42.42 27.28
N LEU A 287 -29.00 -42.18 28.13
CA LEU A 287 -28.75 -42.92 29.35
C LEU A 287 -29.88 -42.74 30.37
N VAL A 288 -30.30 -41.50 30.63
CA VAL A 288 -31.42 -41.18 31.53
C VAL A 288 -32.68 -41.89 31.05
N LYS A 289 -33.03 -41.75 29.76
CA LYS A 289 -34.20 -42.42 29.18
C LYS A 289 -34.13 -43.94 29.33
N GLN A 290 -32.97 -44.54 29.13
CA GLN A 290 -32.79 -45.99 29.30
C GLN A 290 -33.19 -46.45 30.72
N TYR A 291 -32.73 -45.75 31.76
CA TYR A 291 -33.05 -46.12 33.14
C TYR A 291 -34.47 -45.71 33.57
N GLU A 292 -34.99 -44.59 33.06
CA GLU A 292 -36.39 -44.22 33.24
C GLU A 292 -37.34 -45.29 32.65
N THR A 293 -37.04 -45.79 31.45
CA THR A 293 -37.80 -46.89 30.82
C THR A 293 -37.67 -48.18 31.63
N LYS A 294 -36.46 -48.57 32.04
CA LYS A 294 -36.24 -49.74 32.92
C LYS A 294 -37.08 -49.65 34.22
N LEU A 295 -37.15 -48.47 34.84
CA LEU A 295 -37.94 -48.23 36.04
C LEU A 295 -39.46 -48.20 35.78
N CYS A 296 -39.91 -47.77 34.60
CA CYS A 296 -41.30 -47.81 34.17
C CYS A 296 -41.82 -49.22 33.90
N GLU A 297 -40.98 -50.06 33.29
CA GLU A 297 -41.34 -51.40 32.79
C GLU A 297 -41.29 -52.51 33.87
N GLU A 298 -41.02 -52.17 35.14
CA GLU A 298 -41.07 -53.17 36.21
C GLU A 298 -42.48 -53.78 36.38
N ASP A 299 -42.56 -55.10 36.15
CA ASP A 299 -43.78 -55.90 36.15
C ASP A 299 -44.51 -55.91 37.52
N PRO A 300 -45.84 -56.07 37.54
CA PRO A 300 -46.61 -56.19 38.78
C PRO A 300 -46.11 -57.40 39.59
N LEU A 301 -45.63 -57.11 40.80
CA LEU A 301 -45.07 -58.08 41.74
C LEU A 301 -46.01 -59.28 41.97
N THR A 302 -45.57 -60.48 41.59
CA THR A 302 -46.13 -61.73 42.11
C THR A 302 -45.45 -62.05 43.44
N ALA A 303 -46.23 -62.41 44.47
CA ALA A 303 -45.78 -62.49 45.86
C ALA A 303 -44.83 -63.67 46.20
N ASP A 304 -44.09 -64.20 45.22
CA ASP A 304 -43.10 -65.26 45.41
C ASP A 304 -41.78 -64.71 46.00
N LYS A 305 -41.17 -65.46 46.92
CA LYS A 305 -39.89 -65.11 47.55
C LYS A 305 -38.75 -65.07 46.54
N SER A 306 -38.72 -66.03 45.61
CA SER A 306 -37.72 -66.10 44.54
C SER A 306 -37.75 -64.83 43.67
N ASN A 307 -38.95 -64.36 43.33
CA ASN A 307 -39.12 -63.15 42.50
C ASN A 307 -38.67 -61.87 43.22
N ILE A 308 -38.89 -61.77 44.54
CA ILE A 308 -38.41 -60.64 45.35
C ILE A 308 -36.87 -60.65 45.45
N GLU A 309 -36.26 -61.81 45.70
CA GLU A 309 -34.79 -61.93 45.78
C GLU A 309 -34.13 -61.60 44.43
N ASN A 310 -34.71 -62.05 43.32
CA ASN A 310 -34.24 -61.73 41.97
C ASN A 310 -34.34 -60.23 41.67
N LEU A 311 -35.48 -59.60 41.97
CA LEU A 311 -35.67 -58.15 41.78
C LEU A 311 -34.70 -57.33 42.65
N MET A 312 -34.47 -57.75 43.89
CA MET A 312 -33.44 -57.13 44.76
C MET A 312 -32.03 -57.27 44.18
N GLY A 313 -31.71 -58.38 43.52
CA GLY A 313 -30.47 -58.57 42.79
C GLY A 313 -30.33 -57.57 41.63
N THR A 314 -31.36 -57.48 40.78
CA THR A 314 -31.41 -56.57 39.64
C THR A 314 -31.27 -55.10 40.06
N LEU A 315 -32.00 -54.66 41.09
CA LEU A 315 -31.93 -53.27 41.57
C LEU A 315 -30.57 -52.93 42.20
N LYS A 316 -29.91 -53.88 42.88
CA LYS A 316 -28.53 -53.68 43.37
C LYS A 316 -27.55 -53.53 42.21
N GLN A 317 -27.73 -54.32 41.16
CA GLN A 317 -26.93 -54.19 39.94
C GLN A 317 -27.15 -52.81 39.30
N TRP A 318 -28.41 -52.39 39.07
CA TRP A 318 -28.70 -51.08 38.50
C TRP A 318 -28.16 -49.93 39.34
N ARG A 319 -28.21 -50.03 40.67
CA ARG A 319 -27.57 -49.05 41.55
C ARG A 319 -26.07 -48.91 41.26
N SER A 320 -25.34 -50.04 41.18
CA SER A 320 -23.91 -50.03 40.84
C SER A 320 -23.66 -49.42 39.46
N GLU A 321 -24.46 -49.81 38.46
CA GLU A 321 -24.33 -49.29 37.09
C GLU A 321 -24.62 -47.77 37.03
N VAL A 322 -25.63 -47.28 37.76
CA VAL A 322 -25.96 -45.85 37.85
C VAL A 322 -24.86 -45.07 38.59
N ASP A 323 -24.30 -45.63 39.66
CA ASP A 323 -23.17 -45.02 40.36
C ASP A 323 -21.93 -44.89 39.45
N GLU A 324 -21.62 -45.94 38.68
CA GLU A 324 -20.52 -45.93 37.69
C GLU A 324 -20.78 -44.91 36.58
N LYS A 325 -22.01 -44.88 36.03
CA LYS A 325 -22.36 -44.00 34.90
C LYS A 325 -22.50 -42.53 35.26
N ARG A 326 -22.37 -42.16 36.53
CA ARG A 326 -22.28 -40.75 36.98
C ARG A 326 -21.18 -39.96 36.27
N GLU A 327 -20.11 -40.64 35.83
CA GLU A 327 -19.01 -40.05 35.05
C GLU A 327 -19.46 -39.29 33.79
N VAL A 328 -20.56 -39.70 33.16
CA VAL A 328 -21.13 -39.04 31.97
C VAL A 328 -21.59 -37.61 32.28
N PHE A 329 -22.17 -37.40 33.47
CA PHE A 329 -22.64 -36.09 33.91
C PHE A 329 -21.50 -35.20 34.38
N HIS A 330 -20.47 -35.77 35.01
CA HIS A 330 -19.25 -35.01 35.31
C HIS A 330 -18.57 -34.53 34.02
N SER A 331 -18.51 -35.39 32.99
CA SER A 331 -17.98 -35.02 31.68
C SER A 331 -18.82 -33.93 30.99
N LEU A 332 -20.15 -33.96 31.14
CA LEU A 332 -21.02 -32.89 30.63
C LEU A 332 -20.77 -31.55 31.36
N GLU A 333 -20.66 -31.58 32.69
CA GLU A 333 -20.38 -30.39 33.51
C GLU A 333 -19.00 -29.79 33.18
N ASP A 334 -17.97 -30.62 33.01
CA ASP A 334 -16.62 -30.16 32.64
C ASP A 334 -16.63 -29.41 31.30
N GLU A 335 -17.35 -29.93 30.31
CA GLU A 335 -17.46 -29.29 28.99
C GLU A 335 -18.31 -28.00 29.03
N LEU A 336 -19.32 -27.94 29.89
CA LEU A 336 -20.07 -26.70 30.14
C LEU A 336 -19.20 -25.62 30.79
N GLN A 337 -18.35 -25.99 31.74
CA GLN A 337 -17.42 -25.05 32.37
C GLN A 337 -16.41 -24.50 31.35
N LYS A 338 -15.90 -25.34 30.45
CA LYS A 338 -15.05 -24.89 29.34
C LYS A 338 -15.79 -23.98 28.39
N ALA A 339 -17.02 -24.33 27.99
CA ALA A 339 -17.85 -23.51 27.11
C ALA A 339 -18.07 -22.12 27.73
N LYS A 340 -18.37 -22.05 29.03
CA LYS A 340 -18.51 -20.80 29.77
C LYS A 340 -17.23 -19.97 29.74
N ALA A 341 -16.08 -20.58 30.03
CA ALA A 341 -14.80 -19.89 30.05
C ALA A 341 -14.45 -19.27 28.69
N ILE A 342 -14.69 -20.00 27.60
CA ILE A 342 -14.47 -19.52 26.23
C ILE A 342 -15.44 -18.37 25.90
N SER A 343 -16.70 -18.47 26.30
CA SER A 343 -17.69 -17.41 26.10
C SER A 343 -17.36 -16.14 26.89
N ASP A 344 -16.90 -16.27 28.14
CA ASP A 344 -16.40 -15.16 28.94
C ASP A 344 -15.16 -14.51 28.30
N GLN A 345 -14.25 -15.32 27.75
CA GLN A 345 -13.07 -14.85 27.01
C GLN A 345 -13.48 -14.08 25.74
N MET A 346 -14.45 -14.60 24.98
CA MET A 346 -14.99 -13.96 23.78
C MET A 346 -15.61 -12.60 24.11
N PHE A 347 -16.40 -12.52 25.17
CA PHE A 347 -16.99 -11.27 25.63
C PHE A 347 -15.93 -10.28 26.14
N LYS A 348 -14.95 -10.74 26.91
CA LYS A 348 -13.89 -9.87 27.44
C LYS A 348 -13.07 -9.24 26.32
N THR A 349 -12.66 -10.05 25.34
CA THR A 349 -11.71 -9.68 24.28
C THR A 349 -12.39 -8.96 23.12
N HIS A 350 -13.55 -9.43 22.68
CA HIS A 350 -14.21 -8.97 21.45
C HIS A 350 -15.60 -8.35 21.68
N LYS A 351 -16.08 -8.30 22.93
CA LYS A 351 -17.40 -7.75 23.29
C LYS A 351 -18.59 -8.49 22.66
N GLU A 352 -18.37 -9.68 22.14
CA GLU A 352 -19.41 -10.54 21.61
C GLU A 352 -19.99 -11.43 22.72
N ARG A 353 -21.33 -11.41 22.86
CA ARG A 353 -22.04 -12.16 23.89
C ARG A 353 -22.39 -13.56 23.38
N ASP A 354 -22.44 -14.51 24.31
CA ASP A 354 -23.02 -15.82 24.03
C ASP A 354 -24.54 -15.77 24.18
N LEU A 355 -25.26 -16.26 23.17
CA LEU A 355 -26.72 -16.30 23.15
C LEU A 355 -27.26 -17.68 23.55
N ASP A 356 -26.42 -18.72 23.53
CA ASP A 356 -26.85 -20.12 23.59
C ASP A 356 -26.45 -20.82 24.90
N PHE A 357 -25.48 -20.27 25.64
CA PHE A 357 -24.93 -20.91 26.86
C PHE A 357 -26.00 -21.25 27.90
N ASP A 358 -26.89 -20.30 28.22
CA ASP A 358 -27.92 -20.48 29.24
C ASP A 358 -28.85 -21.66 28.90
N TRP A 359 -29.12 -21.87 27.62
CA TRP A 359 -29.94 -23.00 27.17
C TRP A 359 -29.23 -24.34 27.37
N HIS A 360 -27.94 -24.43 26.99
CA HIS A 360 -27.15 -25.65 27.21
C HIS A 360 -27.01 -25.99 28.68
N LYS A 361 -26.82 -24.98 29.53
CA LYS A 361 -26.75 -25.15 30.98
C LYS A 361 -28.07 -25.69 31.56
N GLU A 362 -29.18 -25.03 31.24
CA GLU A 362 -30.51 -25.46 31.69
C GLU A 362 -30.82 -26.91 31.28
N LYS A 363 -30.47 -27.29 30.05
CA LYS A 363 -30.66 -28.66 29.56
C LYS A 363 -29.83 -29.68 30.36
N ALA A 364 -28.61 -29.34 30.74
CA ALA A 364 -27.77 -30.22 31.56
C ALA A 364 -28.22 -30.28 33.02
N ASP A 365 -28.70 -29.17 33.59
CA ASP A 365 -29.30 -29.12 34.93
C ASP A 365 -30.53 -30.05 34.99
N GLN A 366 -31.41 -29.99 33.99
CA GLN A 366 -32.58 -30.89 33.86
C GLN A 366 -32.18 -32.37 33.76
N LEU A 367 -31.15 -32.70 32.98
CA LEU A 367 -30.65 -34.07 32.85
C LEU A 367 -30.06 -34.57 34.17
N THR A 368 -29.35 -33.71 34.90
CA THR A 368 -28.76 -34.02 36.19
C THR A 368 -29.85 -34.28 37.24
N GLU A 369 -30.91 -33.47 37.27
CA GLU A 369 -32.06 -33.68 38.15
C GLU A 369 -32.75 -35.03 37.85
N ARG A 370 -33.01 -35.33 36.57
CA ARG A 370 -33.61 -36.61 36.16
C ARG A 370 -32.74 -37.80 36.54
N TRP A 371 -31.43 -37.69 36.41
CA TRP A 371 -30.50 -38.73 36.85
C TRP A 371 -30.52 -38.96 38.36
N GLN A 372 -30.57 -37.89 39.15
CA GLN A 372 -30.72 -37.99 40.61
C GLN A 372 -32.05 -38.64 41.00
N ASN A 373 -33.12 -38.38 40.24
CA ASN A 373 -34.42 -39.01 40.43
C ASN A 373 -34.36 -40.52 40.13
N VAL A 374 -33.69 -40.95 39.05
CA VAL A 374 -33.45 -42.37 38.75
C VAL A 374 -32.74 -43.06 39.92
N HIS A 375 -31.62 -42.49 40.39
CA HIS A 375 -30.88 -43.03 41.52
C HIS A 375 -31.76 -43.12 42.79
N SER A 376 -32.51 -42.06 43.11
CA SER A 376 -33.40 -42.02 44.27
C SER A 376 -34.53 -43.05 44.20
N GLN A 377 -35.08 -43.30 43.00
CA GLN A 377 -36.11 -44.32 42.82
C GLN A 377 -35.58 -45.75 43.01
N ILE A 378 -34.39 -46.05 42.50
CA ILE A 378 -33.73 -47.35 42.73
C ILE A 378 -33.52 -47.57 44.23
N GLU A 379 -33.00 -46.56 44.93
CA GLU A 379 -32.79 -46.63 46.38
C GLU A 379 -34.09 -46.84 47.15
N ASN A 380 -35.13 -46.09 46.83
CA ASN A 380 -36.44 -46.21 47.48
C ASN A 380 -37.05 -47.61 47.26
N ARG A 381 -37.00 -48.15 46.03
CA ARG A 381 -37.47 -49.51 45.73
C ARG A 381 -36.67 -50.57 46.50
N LEU A 382 -35.34 -50.43 46.59
CA LEU A 382 -34.49 -51.32 47.39
C LEU A 382 -34.84 -51.28 48.89
N VAL A 383 -35.11 -50.11 49.45
CA VAL A 383 -35.52 -49.95 50.87
C VAL A 383 -36.90 -50.55 51.11
N SER A 384 -37.86 -50.30 50.21
CA SER A 384 -39.21 -50.86 50.28
C SER A 384 -39.19 -52.40 50.22
N LEU A 385 -38.42 -52.99 49.29
CA LEU A 385 -38.29 -54.45 49.18
C LEU A 385 -37.63 -55.09 50.40
N LYS A 386 -36.57 -54.48 50.97
CA LYS A 386 -35.97 -54.92 52.24
C LYS A 386 -36.98 -54.88 53.39
N THR A 387 -37.89 -53.91 53.39
CA THR A 387 -38.94 -53.79 54.41
C THR A 387 -40.01 -54.87 54.22
N VAL A 388 -40.43 -55.15 52.99
CA VAL A 388 -41.37 -56.23 52.65
C VAL A 388 -40.79 -57.60 52.99
N ASP A 389 -39.51 -57.85 52.69
CA ASP A 389 -38.81 -59.09 53.03
C ASP A 389 -38.74 -59.29 54.57
N LYS A 390 -38.48 -58.22 55.33
CA LYS A 390 -38.52 -58.25 56.80
C LYS A 390 -39.94 -58.40 57.39
N THR A 391 -40.96 -57.82 56.75
CA THR A 391 -42.36 -57.84 57.22
C THR A 391 -43.16 -59.05 56.73
N LYS A 392 -42.58 -59.95 55.93
CA LYS A 392 -43.09 -61.32 55.67
C LYS A 392 -43.23 -62.20 56.93
N LEU A 393 -43.04 -61.64 58.14
CA LEU A 393 -43.53 -62.16 59.42
C LEU A 393 -44.98 -61.76 59.79
N SER A 394 -45.71 -60.96 58.99
CA SER A 394 -47.14 -60.67 59.26
C SER A 394 -47.94 -60.38 57.97
N SER A 395 -48.91 -61.25 57.67
CA SER A 395 -49.59 -61.39 56.37
C SER A 395 -50.59 -60.29 55.96
N ARG A 396 -50.52 -59.06 56.51
CA ARG A 396 -51.60 -58.06 56.32
C ARG A 396 -51.25 -56.76 55.59
N VAL A 397 -50.00 -56.54 55.17
CA VAL A 397 -49.56 -55.24 54.61
C VAL A 397 -49.63 -55.17 53.06
N TYR A 398 -49.87 -56.30 52.39
CA TYR A 398 -49.72 -56.44 50.93
C TYR A 398 -50.62 -55.57 50.04
N LYS A 399 -51.68 -54.96 50.57
CA LYS A 399 -52.70 -54.29 49.73
C LYS A 399 -52.56 -52.76 49.65
N ILE A 400 -51.75 -52.14 50.52
CA ILE A 400 -51.68 -50.67 50.61
C ILE A 400 -50.46 -50.10 49.87
N ILE A 401 -49.35 -50.83 49.77
CA ILE A 401 -48.12 -50.35 49.13
C ILE A 401 -48.26 -50.32 47.59
N SER A 402 -48.98 -51.29 47.01
CA SER A 402 -49.17 -51.39 45.54
C SER A 402 -49.94 -50.20 44.94
N LEU A 403 -50.85 -49.55 45.69
CA LEU A 403 -51.64 -48.42 45.17
C LEU A 403 -50.93 -47.08 45.34
N HIS A 404 -50.09 -46.91 46.37
CA HIS A 404 -49.40 -45.64 46.62
C HIS A 404 -48.18 -45.47 45.71
N ASP A 405 -47.36 -46.52 45.53
CA ASP A 405 -46.16 -46.45 44.69
C ASP A 405 -46.48 -46.36 43.19
N THR A 406 -47.59 -46.96 42.74
CA THR A 406 -48.02 -46.93 41.33
C THR A 406 -48.58 -45.56 40.93
N VAL A 407 -49.25 -44.85 41.84
CA VAL A 407 -49.82 -43.51 41.58
C VAL A 407 -48.74 -42.43 41.68
N GLN A 408 -47.81 -42.56 42.63
CA GLN A 408 -46.75 -41.56 42.82
C GLN A 408 -45.62 -41.68 41.76
N SER A 409 -45.27 -42.91 41.33
CA SER A 409 -44.29 -43.11 40.24
C SER A 409 -44.83 -42.67 38.88
N ARG A 410 -46.12 -42.90 38.58
CA ARG A 410 -46.74 -42.43 37.32
C ARG A 410 -46.90 -40.91 37.27
N CYS A 411 -47.14 -40.24 38.39
CA CYS A 411 -47.27 -38.78 38.42
C CYS A 411 -45.92 -38.03 38.39
N ALA A 412 -44.81 -38.66 38.82
CA ALA A 412 -43.49 -38.05 38.79
C ALA A 412 -42.76 -38.21 37.43
N MET A 413 -43.04 -39.28 36.67
CA MET A 413 -42.40 -39.55 35.38
C MET A 413 -43.12 -38.94 34.16
N MET A 414 -44.30 -38.33 34.32
CA MET A 414 -45.11 -37.76 33.23
C MET A 414 -45.19 -36.23 33.21
N ARG A 415 -44.27 -35.51 33.87
CA ARG A 415 -44.15 -34.06 33.63
C ARG A 415 -43.12 -33.82 32.52
N PRO A 416 -43.52 -33.23 31.39
CA PRO A 416 -42.61 -32.90 30.29
C PRO A 416 -41.57 -31.85 30.71
#